data_AF-A0A6P0MU56-F1
#
_entry.id   AF-A0A6P0MU56-F1
#
_cell.length_a   1.000
_cell.length_b   1.000
_cell.length_c   1.000
_cell.angle_alpha   90.00
_cell.angle_beta   90.00
_cell.angle_gamma   90.00
#
_symmetry.space_group_name_H-M   'P 1'
#
loop_
_entity.id
_entity.type
_entity.pdbx_description
1 polymer ?
#
loop_
_entity_poly.entity_id
_entity_poly.type
_entity_poly.pdbx_seq_one_letter_code
_entity_poly.pdbx_strand_id
1 'polypeptide(L)'
;MTLNLSYYQETNQLYAGNRTLVYRATSSTMKEPVIIKVLRNPYPNFDELVQFRNQYVITSHLEHPTIVRPLALERYGNGYALLMPDEGAIALWEYWQQSKHSLVEF
;
A
#
# COMPACT_ATOMS: atom_id res chain seq x y z
N MET A 1 5.20 9.50 -13.88
CA MET A 1 5.31 10.39 -12.71
C MET A 1 6.32 9.82 -11.73
N THR A 2 7.09 10.67 -11.06
CA THR A 2 8.04 10.28 -10.00
C THR A 2 7.45 10.70 -8.66
N LEU A 3 7.47 9.81 -7.67
CA LEU A 3 7.01 10.08 -6.32
C LEU A 3 7.92 11.12 -5.68
N ASN A 4 7.34 12.27 -5.37
CA ASN A 4 7.99 13.29 -4.56
C ASN A 4 7.41 13.25 -3.15
N LEU A 5 8.21 12.80 -2.19
CA LEU A 5 7.80 12.68 -0.79
C LEU A 5 7.42 14.02 -0.14
N SER A 6 7.84 15.16 -0.70
CA SER A 6 7.39 16.47 -0.17
C SER A 6 5.90 16.74 -0.38
N TYR A 7 5.24 15.98 -1.26
CA TYR A 7 3.79 16.03 -1.44
C TYR A 7 3.03 15.14 -0.46
N TYR A 8 3.71 14.50 0.49
CA TYR A 8 3.09 13.63 1.48
C TYR A 8 3.47 14.10 2.89
N GLN A 9 2.47 14.30 3.74
CA GLN A 9 2.62 14.73 5.12
C GLN A 9 2.29 13.59 6.08
N GLU A 10 2.67 13.73 7.34
CA GLU A 10 2.29 12.80 8.43
C GLU A 10 2.61 11.33 8.10
N THR A 11 3.77 11.10 7.49
CA THR A 11 4.17 9.76 7.05
C THR A 11 4.47 8.86 8.25
N ASN A 12 3.62 7.86 8.47
CA ASN A 12 3.77 6.86 9.53
C ASN A 12 3.97 5.46 8.94
N GLN A 13 4.95 4.70 9.44
CA GLN A 13 5.19 3.34 8.98
C GLN A 13 4.20 2.37 9.62
N LEU A 14 3.35 1.74 8.80
CA LEU A 14 2.38 0.75 9.26
C LEU A 14 3.01 -0.64 9.36
N TYR A 15 3.91 -0.98 8.43
CA TYR A 15 4.49 -2.31 8.36
C TYR A 15 5.86 -2.30 7.68
N ALA A 16 6.80 -3.06 8.23
CA ALA A 16 8.13 -3.27 7.66
C ALA A 16 8.35 -4.76 7.41
N GLY A 17 7.98 -5.21 6.22
CA GLY A 17 8.22 -6.58 5.77
C GLY A 17 9.66 -6.79 5.29
N ASN A 18 9.97 -8.03 4.93
CA ASN A 18 11.30 -8.37 4.39
C ASN A 18 11.57 -7.72 3.03
N ARG A 19 10.53 -7.55 2.20
CA ARG A 19 10.67 -7.06 0.81
C ARG A 19 10.12 -5.65 0.61
N THR A 20 9.17 -5.24 1.44
CA THR A 20 8.44 -3.98 1.24
C THR A 20 8.21 -3.25 2.55
N LEU A 21 8.18 -1.94 2.47
CA LEU A 21 7.79 -1.05 3.55
C LEU A 21 6.42 -0.44 3.19
N VAL A 22 5.56 -0.30 4.19
CA VAL A 22 4.21 0.24 4.02
C VAL A 22 4.07 1.43 4.95
N TYR A 23 3.67 2.56 4.38
CA TYR A 23 3.45 3.81 5.08
C TYR A 23 2.01 4.28 4.88
N ARG A 24 1.47 4.95 5.88
CA ARG A 24 0.33 5.84 5.79
C ARG A 24 0.86 7.25 5.65
N ALA A 25 0.28 8.05 4.76
CA ALA A 25 0.57 9.47 4.67
C ALA A 25 -0.67 10.24 4.22
N THR A 26 -0.68 11.55 4.43
CA THR A 26 -1.72 12.43 3.89
C THR A 26 -1.19 13.10 2.63
N SER A 27 -1.89 12.90 1.51
CA SER A 27 -1.52 13.53 0.23
C SER A 27 -1.78 15.04 0.31
N SER A 28 -0.75 15.87 0.13
CA SER A 28 -0.87 17.33 0.10
C SER A 28 -1.71 17.82 -1.09
N THR A 29 -1.77 17.05 -2.18
CA THR A 29 -2.52 17.42 -3.39
C THR A 29 -3.98 17.03 -3.32
N MET A 30 -4.27 15.84 -2.78
CA MET A 30 -5.63 15.29 -2.71
C MET A 30 -6.30 15.55 -1.35
N LYS A 31 -5.53 15.92 -0.33
CA LYS A 31 -5.96 16.07 1.09
C LYS A 31 -6.61 14.81 1.66
N GLU A 32 -6.27 13.66 1.11
CA GLU A 32 -6.81 12.36 1.50
C GLU A 32 -5.68 11.47 2.04
N PRO A 33 -5.98 10.59 3.00
CA PRO A 33 -5.03 9.60 3.49
C PRO A 33 -4.77 8.55 2.41
N VAL A 34 -3.50 8.18 2.26
CA VAL A 34 -3.03 7.19 1.29
C VAL A 34 -2.11 6.18 1.95
N ILE A 35 -2.17 4.95 1.46
CA ILE A 35 -1.17 3.93 1.75
C ILE A 35 -0.12 3.93 0.64
N ILE A 36 1.14 4.06 1.05
CA ILE A 36 2.32 4.02 0.17
C ILE A 36 3.08 2.75 0.48
N LYS A 37 3.08 1.82 -0.47
CA LYS A 37 3.93 0.61 -0.42
C LYS A 37 5.16 0.85 -1.29
N VAL A 38 6.35 0.60 -0.75
CA VAL A 38 7.62 0.73 -1.49
C VAL A 38 8.47 -0.53 -1.31
N LEU A 39 9.41 -0.75 -2.23
CA LEU A 39 10.44 -1.78 -2.07
C LEU A 39 11.39 -1.38 -0.94
N ARG A 40 11.75 -2.34 -0.09
CA ARG A 40 12.71 -2.14 1.01
C ARG A 40 14.14 -2.05 0.49
N ASN A 41 14.46 -2.81 -0.55
CA ASN A 41 15.76 -2.77 -1.20
C ASN A 41 15.87 -1.48 -2.05
N PRO A 42 16.81 -0.56 -1.74
CA PRO A 42 16.99 0.66 -2.51
C PRO A 42 17.54 0.42 -3.93
N TYR A 43 18.05 -0.79 -4.21
CA TYR A 43 18.53 -1.23 -5.53
C TYR A 43 17.86 -2.57 -5.87
N PRO A 44 16.55 -2.57 -6.14
CA PRO A 44 15.82 -3.79 -6.40
C PRO A 44 16.30 -4.46 -7.67
N ASN A 45 16.27 -5.79 -7.69
CA ASN A 45 16.56 -6.53 -8.91
C ASN A 45 15.37 -6.47 -9.89
N PHE A 46 15.58 -6.95 -11.11
CA PHE A 46 14.56 -6.93 -12.15
C PHE A 46 13.28 -7.68 -11.75
N ASP A 47 13.41 -8.83 -11.08
CA ASP A 47 12.26 -9.62 -10.65
C ASP A 47 11.42 -8.89 -9.60
N GLU A 48 12.06 -8.18 -8.67
CA GLU A 48 11.39 -7.34 -7.69
C GLU A 48 10.60 -6.20 -8.37
N LEU A 49 11.19 -5.55 -9.38
CA LEU A 49 10.53 -4.52 -10.17
C LEU A 49 9.32 -5.07 -10.93
N VAL A 50 9.48 -6.22 -11.58
CA VAL A 50 8.42 -6.87 -12.37
C VAL A 50 7.28 -7.34 -11.46
N GLN A 51 7.58 -7.99 -10.33
CA GLN A 51 6.56 -8.43 -9.38
C GLN A 51 5.73 -7.26 -8.85
N PHE A 52 6.39 -6.14 -8.53
CA PHE A 52 5.72 -4.95 -8.02
C PHE A 52 4.85 -4.28 -9.09
N ARG A 53 5.33 -4.20 -10.33
CA ARG A 53 4.55 -3.72 -11.49
C ARG A 53 3.36 -4.64 -11.79
N ASN A 54 3.55 -5.95 -11.73
CA ASN A 54 2.48 -6.92 -11.94
C ASN A 54 1.39 -6.78 -10.87
N GLN A 55 1.77 -6.56 -9.60
CA GLN A 55 0.81 -6.27 -8.54
C GLN A 55 -0.09 -5.10 -8.94
N TYR A 56 0.50 -3.97 -9.36
CA TYR A 56 -0.26 -2.81 -9.82
C TYR A 56 -1.16 -3.12 -11.01
N VAL A 57 -0.63 -3.76 -12.07
CA VAL A 57 -1.40 -4.03 -13.29
C VAL A 57 -2.59 -4.95 -13.01
N ILE A 58 -2.41 -5.99 -12.19
CA ILE A 58 -3.50 -6.91 -11.86
C ILE A 58 -4.56 -6.15 -11.06
N THR A 59 -4.20 -5.49 -9.96
CA THR A 59 -5.19 -4.85 -9.08
C THR A 59 -5.82 -3.61 -9.69
N SER A 60 -5.17 -2.92 -10.62
CA SER A 60 -5.76 -1.78 -11.34
C SER A 60 -6.86 -2.17 -12.33
N HIS A 61 -6.88 -3.43 -12.77
CA HIS A 61 -7.90 -3.99 -13.67
C HIS A 61 -8.93 -4.86 -12.94
N LEU A 62 -8.77 -5.10 -11.65
CA LEU A 62 -9.77 -5.79 -10.84
C LEU A 62 -10.81 -4.79 -10.33
N GLU A 63 -11.87 -4.60 -11.12
CA GLU A 63 -12.97 -3.70 -10.77
C GLU A 63 -14.02 -4.42 -9.93
N HIS A 64 -13.86 -4.36 -8.59
CA HIS A 64 -14.82 -4.91 -7.65
C HIS A 64 -14.95 -4.00 -6.41
N PRO A 65 -16.17 -3.74 -5.89
CA PRO A 65 -16.37 -2.81 -4.77
C PRO A 65 -15.61 -3.14 -3.49
N THR A 66 -15.23 -4.40 -3.29
CA THR A 66 -14.54 -4.87 -2.08
C THR A 66 -13.06 -5.16 -2.28
N ILE A 67 -12.51 -4.86 -3.46
CA ILE A 67 -11.08 -5.03 -3.75
C ILE A 67 -10.47 -3.64 -3.85
N VAL A 68 -9.44 -3.39 -3.04
CA VAL A 68 -8.73 -2.11 -3.06
C VAL A 68 -8.08 -1.91 -4.43
N ARG A 69 -8.54 -0.88 -5.15
CA ARG A 69 -7.94 -0.46 -6.41
C ARG A 69 -6.79 0.51 -6.12
N PRO A 70 -5.57 0.26 -6.62
CA PRO A 70 -4.48 1.21 -6.45
C PRO A 70 -4.77 2.51 -7.20
N LEU A 71 -4.31 3.62 -6.63
CA LEU A 71 -4.43 4.97 -7.21
C LEU A 71 -3.41 5.16 -8.33
N ALA A 72 -2.16 4.75 -8.09
CA ALA A 72 -1.07 4.90 -9.06
C ALA A 72 0.13 4.01 -8.73
N LEU A 73 0.98 3.81 -9.73
CA LEU A 73 2.33 3.29 -9.60
C LEU A 73 3.32 4.36 -10.03
N GLU A 74 4.10 4.87 -9.07
CA GLU A 74 5.04 5.95 -9.31
C GLU A 74 6.49 5.47 -9.20
N ARG A 75 7.41 6.13 -9.91
CA ARG A 75 8.85 5.87 -9.73
C ARG A 75 9.31 6.43 -8.40
N TYR A 76 10.06 5.67 -7.63
CA TYR A 76 10.63 6.13 -6.36
C TYR A 76 12.03 5.55 -6.18
N GLY A 77 13.05 6.42 -6.16
CA GLY A 77 14.45 6.01 -6.21
C GLY A 77 14.72 5.11 -7.43
N ASN A 78 15.33 3.95 -7.20
CA ASN A 78 15.60 2.93 -8.23
C ASN A 78 14.45 1.92 -8.40
N GLY A 79 13.29 2.17 -7.77
CA GLY A 79 12.15 1.26 -7.79
C GLY A 79 10.82 1.98 -7.99
N TYR A 80 9.80 1.43 -7.35
CA TYR A 80 8.43 1.91 -7.44
C TYR A 80 7.82 2.18 -6.07
N ALA A 81 6.84 3.06 -6.07
CA ALA A 81 5.88 3.25 -5.01
C ALA A 81 4.47 2.94 -5.54
N LEU A 82 3.76 2.07 -4.84
CA LEU A 82 2.36 1.74 -5.11
C LEU A 82 1.50 2.55 -4.15
N LEU A 83 0.69 3.44 -4.71
CA LEU A 83 -0.25 4.27 -3.99
C LEU A 83 -1.62 3.59 -3.96
N MET A 84 -2.23 3.53 -2.80
CA MET A 84 -3.55 2.95 -2.57
C MET A 84 -4.38 3.89 -1.69
N PRO A 85 -5.72 3.92 -1.82
CA PRO A 85 -6.55 4.67 -0.91
C PRO A 85 -6.42 4.10 0.50
N ASP A 86 -6.50 4.98 1.50
CA ASP A 86 -6.59 4.57 2.91
C ASP A 86 -7.99 4.86 3.43
N GLU A 87 -8.84 3.83 3.40
CA GLU A 87 -10.23 3.92 3.88
C GLU A 87 -10.35 3.58 5.38
N GLY A 88 -9.23 3.56 6.11
CA GLY A 88 -9.21 3.22 7.54
C GLY A 88 -9.39 1.73 7.82
N ALA A 89 -9.20 0.86 6.81
CA ALA A 89 -9.26 -0.58 6.98
C ALA A 89 -8.17 -1.09 7.93
N ILE A 90 -8.52 -2.12 8.71
CA ILE A 90 -7.60 -2.82 9.62
C ILE A 90 -7.34 -4.25 9.13
N ALA A 91 -6.25 -4.84 9.59
CA ALA A 91 -5.97 -6.22 9.23
C ALA A 91 -7.00 -7.16 9.87
N LEU A 92 -7.44 -8.19 9.14
CA LEU A 92 -8.47 -9.12 9.63
C LEU A 92 -8.07 -9.79 10.96
N TRP A 93 -6.78 -10.06 11.18
CA TRP A 93 -6.30 -10.64 12.43
C TRP A 93 -6.40 -9.65 13.61
N GLU A 94 -6.24 -8.34 13.38
CA GLU A 94 -6.42 -7.30 14.40
C GLU A 94 -7.90 -7.21 14.78
N TYR A 95 -8.77 -7.21 13.77
CA TYR A 95 -10.21 -7.29 13.97
C TYR A 95 -10.59 -8.53 14.79
N TRP A 96 -10.05 -9.70 14.42
CA TRP A 96 -10.33 -10.96 15.10
C TRP A 96 -9.93 -10.94 16.57
N GLN A 97 -8.75 -10.39 16.90
CA GLN A 97 -8.29 -10.27 18.29
C GLN A 97 -9.13 -9.33 19.14
N GLN A 98 -9.68 -8.27 18.54
CA GLN A 98 -10.58 -7.33 19.23
C GLN A 98 -11.99 -7.90 19.38
N SER A 99 -12.35 -8.86 18.53
CA SER A 99 -13.66 -9.48 18.53
C SER A 99 -13.78 -10.58 19.57
N LYS A 100 -14.94 -10.68 20.23
CA LYS A 100 -15.29 -11.82 21.10
C LYS A 100 -15.89 -12.98 20.31
N HIS A 101 -15.58 -13.09 19.01
CA HIS A 101 -16.21 -14.11 18.17
C HIS A 101 -15.71 -15.50 18.57
N SER A 102 -16.66 -16.40 18.83
CA SER A 102 -16.37 -17.83 18.92
C SER A 102 -16.55 -18.45 17.55
N LEU A 103 -15.77 -19.50 17.23
CA LEU A 103 -15.94 -20.28 15.99
C LEU A 103 -17.34 -20.90 15.85
N VAL A 104 -18.13 -20.92 16.92
CA VAL A 104 -19.51 -21.44 16.95
C VAL A 104 -20.51 -20.42 16.39
N GLU A 105 -20.12 -19.14 16.25
CA GLU A 105 -20.97 -18.05 15.74
C GLU A 105 -20.83 -17.79 14.23
N PHE A 106 -20.04 -18.61 13.51
CA PHE A 106 -19.92 -18.65 12.04
C PHE A 106 -20.60 -19.88 11.46
#